data_AF-A0A5C5YMG4-F1
#
_entry.id   AF-A0A5C5YMG4-F1
#
_cell.length_a   1.000
_cell.length_b   1.000
_cell.length_c   1.000
_cell.angle_alpha   90.00
_cell.angle_beta   90.00
_cell.angle_gamma   90.00
#
_symmetry.space_group_name_H-M   'P 1'
#
loop_
_entity.id
_entity.type
_entity.pdbx_description
1 polymer ?
#
loop_
_entity_poly.entity_id
_entity_poly.type
_entity_poly.pdbx_seq_one_letter_code
_entity_poly.pdbx_strand_id
1 'polypeptide(L)'
;MLRRLASGAMCAVLLGGAAHAQYGTVLWSEDFEGVTLQDSTNERVGAAISENVATEPGTSPIAGVWSATGPAGWTVDNTVSTYDGAATVTPGVPGTGLADYGVDEWDGWGFASKEFWSAAAGDQDRSQFGTTSGASGTVAIADPDEYFDLGSQNDPVNGGYYSTAMTTPSFPVSGGLPHGVGFDSSWRDEAFDDSALGDTYVDLNNQAVEVIVTYNTGFSESFLKWNSDSADGDFKDDAADENFPGDGSGPAFVAPGDATSATLTFKLANGGNDWWWAVDNIEVNDLGGGQGRVFFEDFEGVTLGDSVNERLAAGANVTTPSTGVTNILGVDYPTQSVPNAYTHDFPAGWSTGNAGTPGAGGGDDAFGVLEWEQWSITDKDFWAEVGGSSRNQFDNASGAVAVADGDEWDDIGNPDADGVDELTTFMRSPAIDVSSEDTITFDFDSSWRPEDSQAASLVAYLDGVAQELFSWSSDSAAADYKPSAVNENLMFVIDTTGVLSVEFEFSYAGSDDWWWAVDNLQVRSGAIPEPSAGLLVLAAINGLGLVSRRKR
;
A
#
# COMPACT_ATOMS: atom_id res chain seq x y z
N MET A 1 -46.50 -6.96 -1.35
CA MET A 1 -47.15 -5.66 -1.12
C MET A 1 -46.05 -4.61 -1.10
N LEU A 2 -45.68 -4.09 -2.26
CA LEU A 2 -44.66 -3.05 -2.41
C LEU A 2 -45.28 -1.69 -2.07
N ARG A 3 -44.74 -0.99 -1.08
CA ARG A 3 -44.94 0.45 -0.91
C ARG A 3 -43.87 1.16 -1.72
N ARG A 4 -44.30 1.85 -2.77
CA ARG A 4 -43.48 2.81 -3.52
C ARG A 4 -43.25 4.02 -2.62
N LEU A 5 -42.03 4.21 -2.16
CA LEU A 5 -41.50 5.53 -1.82
C LEU A 5 -41.11 6.19 -3.15
N ALA A 6 -41.53 7.43 -3.34
CA ALA A 6 -41.31 8.18 -4.56
C ALA A 6 -39.95 8.88 -4.46
N SER A 7 -39.00 8.46 -5.30
CA SER A 7 -37.73 9.15 -5.51
C SER A 7 -38.02 10.54 -6.11
N GLY A 8 -37.64 11.60 -5.39
CA GLY A 8 -37.66 12.98 -5.90
C GLY A 8 -36.44 13.21 -6.78
N ALA A 9 -36.64 13.71 -8.00
CA ALA A 9 -35.55 14.09 -8.89
C ALA A 9 -34.93 15.42 -8.42
N MET A 10 -33.64 15.41 -8.09
CA MET A 10 -32.82 16.61 -7.89
C MET A 10 -32.68 17.38 -9.20
N CYS A 11 -32.87 18.70 -9.15
CA CYS A 11 -32.67 19.60 -10.28
C CYS A 11 -31.77 20.75 -9.81
N ALA A 12 -30.51 20.76 -10.25
CA ALA A 12 -29.60 21.88 -10.02
C ALA A 12 -30.02 23.08 -10.89
N VAL A 13 -30.14 24.26 -10.29
CA VAL A 13 -30.53 25.50 -10.99
C VAL A 13 -29.35 26.48 -10.97
N LEU A 14 -28.83 26.80 -12.15
CA LEU A 14 -27.91 27.93 -12.37
C LEU A 14 -28.72 29.16 -12.78
N LEU A 15 -28.75 30.19 -11.94
CA LEU A 15 -29.25 31.52 -12.29
C LEU A 15 -28.13 32.56 -12.05
N GLY A 16 -28.16 33.64 -12.83
CA GLY A 16 -27.15 34.69 -12.79
C GLY A 16 -27.75 36.08 -12.64
N GLY A 17 -27.24 36.84 -11.67
CA GLY A 17 -27.50 38.27 -11.52
C GLY A 17 -26.76 38.88 -10.34
N ALA A 18 -25.97 39.92 -10.59
CA ALA A 18 -25.17 40.61 -9.57
C ALA A 18 -26.04 41.51 -8.66
N ALA A 19 -26.21 41.10 -7.41
CA ALA A 19 -26.60 41.94 -6.29
C ALA A 19 -25.81 41.51 -5.04
N HIS A 20 -25.36 42.47 -4.23
CA HIS A 20 -24.56 42.23 -3.02
C HIS A 20 -25.22 41.19 -2.11
N ALA A 21 -24.56 40.04 -1.93
CA ALA A 21 -25.02 38.97 -1.07
C ALA A 21 -25.02 39.41 0.40
N GLN A 22 -26.19 39.51 1.02
CA GLN A 22 -26.30 39.39 2.48
C GLN A 22 -26.59 37.92 2.78
N TYR A 23 -25.60 37.21 3.33
CA TYR A 23 -25.86 35.91 3.93
C TYR A 23 -26.86 36.06 5.08
N GLY A 24 -27.71 35.05 5.25
CA GLY A 24 -28.59 34.92 6.41
C GLY A 24 -27.82 34.99 7.73
N THR A 25 -28.53 35.33 8.82
CA THR A 25 -27.97 35.28 10.17
C THR A 25 -27.62 33.82 10.50
N VAL A 26 -26.42 33.59 11.02
CA VAL A 26 -26.02 32.25 11.52
C VAL A 26 -26.90 31.91 12.72
N LEU A 27 -27.64 30.81 12.61
CA LEU A 27 -28.48 30.26 13.68
C LEU A 27 -27.68 29.26 14.52
N TRP A 28 -26.80 28.50 13.87
CA TRP A 28 -25.92 27.52 14.49
C TRP A 28 -24.69 27.29 13.60
N SER A 29 -23.57 26.93 14.22
CA SER A 29 -22.36 26.48 13.54
C SER A 29 -21.56 25.53 14.41
N GLU A 30 -20.82 24.64 13.76
CA GLU A 30 -19.86 23.72 14.38
C GLU A 30 -18.66 23.55 13.44
N ASP A 31 -17.46 23.71 14.00
CA ASP A 31 -16.16 23.52 13.33
C ASP A 31 -15.29 22.49 14.05
N PHE A 32 -15.84 21.79 15.06
CA PHE A 32 -15.19 20.74 15.86
C PHE A 32 -13.95 21.16 16.67
N GLU A 33 -13.43 22.38 16.50
CA GLU A 33 -12.30 22.96 17.25
C GLU A 33 -12.51 23.02 18.78
N GLY A 34 -13.75 22.86 19.23
CA GLY A 34 -14.12 22.89 20.64
C GLY A 34 -13.83 21.60 21.42
N VAL A 35 -13.49 20.49 20.74
CA VAL A 35 -13.24 19.20 21.40
C VAL A 35 -11.82 19.07 21.94
N THR A 36 -11.60 18.08 22.81
CA THR A 36 -10.26 17.72 23.27
C THR A 36 -9.86 16.41 22.61
N LEU A 37 -8.83 16.47 21.76
CA LEU A 37 -8.22 15.27 21.17
C LEU A 37 -7.35 14.54 22.20
N GLN A 38 -7.27 13.23 22.05
CA GLN A 38 -6.46 12.32 22.85
C GLN A 38 -5.27 11.84 22.01
N ASP A 39 -4.27 11.24 22.66
CA ASP A 39 -3.17 10.60 21.96
C ASP A 39 -3.67 9.37 21.17
N SER A 40 -3.05 9.07 20.04
CA SER A 40 -3.37 7.87 19.26
C SER A 40 -3.11 6.58 20.05
N THR A 41 -3.87 5.54 19.72
CA THR A 41 -3.78 4.20 20.30
C THR A 41 -3.13 3.23 19.31
N ASN A 42 -3.72 3.04 18.14
CA ASN A 42 -3.28 2.07 17.15
C ASN A 42 -2.37 2.68 16.08
N GLU A 43 -2.70 3.91 15.65
CA GLU A 43 -1.92 4.66 14.66
C GLU A 43 -0.71 5.33 15.30
N ARG A 44 0.47 4.73 15.21
CA ARG A 44 1.64 5.11 16.04
C ARG A 44 2.83 5.47 15.18
N VAL A 45 3.73 6.28 15.72
CA VAL A 45 4.98 6.64 15.06
C VAL A 45 6.12 5.72 15.53
N GLY A 46 6.81 5.11 14.57
CA GLY A 46 7.88 4.14 14.77
C GLY A 46 9.17 4.46 14.03
N ALA A 47 10.03 3.44 13.97
CA ALA A 47 11.14 3.41 13.05
C ALA A 47 10.72 2.58 11.83
N ALA A 48 10.83 3.10 10.61
CA ALA A 48 10.73 2.30 9.40
C ALA A 48 12.11 2.06 8.82
N ILE A 49 12.19 1.06 7.95
CA ILE A 49 13.30 0.94 7.02
C ILE A 49 13.10 2.01 5.95
N SER A 50 14.18 2.66 5.58
CA SER A 50 14.21 3.65 4.52
C SER A 50 15.57 3.57 3.85
N GLU A 51 15.58 3.57 2.52
CA GLU A 51 16.82 3.64 1.77
C GLU A 51 17.49 5.00 2.03
N ASN A 52 18.68 4.98 2.60
CA ASN A 52 19.44 6.18 2.87
C ASN A 52 20.92 5.95 2.61
N VAL A 53 21.62 7.01 2.19
CA VAL A 53 23.09 7.00 2.20
C VAL A 53 23.58 6.71 3.61
N ALA A 54 24.62 5.88 3.75
CA ALA A 54 25.07 5.38 5.05
C ALA A 54 25.50 6.49 6.03
N THR A 55 25.73 7.70 5.54
CA THR A 55 26.12 8.88 6.31
C THR A 55 24.95 9.80 6.72
N GLU A 56 23.71 9.47 6.34
CA GLU A 56 22.55 10.32 6.61
C GLU A 56 22.30 10.49 8.12
N PRO A 57 22.22 11.74 8.63
CA PRO A 57 21.95 11.97 10.05
C PRO A 57 20.58 11.46 10.48
N GLY A 58 20.51 10.79 11.63
CA GLY A 58 19.24 10.34 12.22
C GLY A 58 18.80 8.93 11.81
N THR A 59 19.57 8.26 10.95
CA THR A 59 19.34 6.86 10.58
C THR A 59 20.33 5.92 11.27
N SER A 60 19.91 4.67 11.52
CA SER A 60 20.74 3.64 12.15
C SER A 60 20.73 2.34 11.35
N PRO A 61 21.84 1.60 11.26
CA PRO A 61 21.86 0.32 10.56
C PRO A 61 21.07 -0.72 11.36
N ILE A 62 20.52 -1.70 10.66
CA ILE A 62 19.82 -2.85 11.20
C ILE A 62 20.86 -3.93 11.46
N ALA A 63 20.93 -4.44 12.69
CA ALA A 63 22.01 -5.33 13.08
C ALA A 63 21.81 -6.78 12.61
N GLY A 64 22.84 -7.39 12.03
CA GLY A 64 22.91 -8.83 11.77
C GLY A 64 21.96 -9.37 10.70
N VAL A 65 21.66 -8.59 9.66
CA VAL A 65 20.66 -8.95 8.63
C VAL A 65 21.24 -9.17 7.23
N TRP A 66 22.49 -8.78 6.96
CA TRP A 66 23.06 -8.84 5.61
C TRP A 66 24.56 -9.13 5.57
N SER A 67 25.02 -9.75 4.47
CA SER A 67 26.44 -9.95 4.13
C SER A 67 26.65 -9.93 2.61
N ALA A 68 27.63 -9.16 2.14
CA ALA A 68 28.17 -9.26 0.76
C ALA A 68 29.01 -10.52 0.52
N THR A 69 29.30 -11.31 1.56
CA THR A 69 30.15 -12.51 1.47
C THR A 69 29.34 -13.75 1.84
N GLY A 70 29.24 -14.67 0.87
CA GLY A 70 28.59 -15.96 1.07
C GLY A 70 29.39 -16.93 1.93
N PRO A 71 28.93 -18.19 2.01
CA PRO A 71 29.61 -19.24 2.78
C PRO A 71 31.04 -19.48 2.29
N ALA A 72 31.85 -20.13 3.12
CA ALA A 72 33.25 -20.36 2.83
C ALA A 72 33.46 -21.11 1.48
N GLY A 73 34.21 -20.47 0.57
CA GLY A 73 34.55 -21.03 -0.74
C GLY A 73 33.60 -20.63 -1.87
N TRP A 74 32.51 -19.94 -1.58
CA TRP A 74 31.70 -19.25 -2.57
C TRP A 74 32.41 -17.99 -3.08
N THR A 75 32.08 -17.58 -4.31
CA THR A 75 32.58 -16.33 -4.91
C THR A 75 31.45 -15.60 -5.61
N VAL A 76 31.42 -14.28 -5.47
CA VAL A 76 30.56 -13.37 -6.24
C VAL A 76 31.39 -12.67 -7.31
N ASP A 77 30.84 -12.55 -8.51
CA ASP A 77 31.44 -11.89 -9.67
C ASP A 77 30.47 -10.83 -10.23
N ASN A 78 30.75 -9.56 -9.93
CA ASN A 78 30.01 -8.40 -10.46
C ASN A 78 30.62 -7.87 -11.76
N THR A 79 31.40 -8.69 -12.49
CA THR A 79 32.03 -8.33 -13.78
C THR A 79 31.48 -9.11 -14.97
N VAL A 80 30.32 -9.76 -14.79
CA VAL A 80 29.65 -10.58 -15.81
C VAL A 80 29.45 -9.75 -17.09
N SER A 81 29.96 -10.27 -18.20
CA SER A 81 29.91 -9.58 -19.49
C SER A 81 29.25 -10.41 -20.59
N THR A 82 28.76 -11.60 -20.24
CA THR A 82 28.13 -12.51 -21.19
C THR A 82 26.94 -13.27 -20.60
N TYR A 83 25.93 -13.47 -21.44
CA TYR A 83 24.76 -14.35 -21.23
C TYR A 83 24.57 -15.19 -22.49
N ASP A 84 24.42 -16.52 -22.34
CA ASP A 84 24.31 -17.48 -23.45
C ASP A 84 25.37 -17.29 -24.56
N GLY A 85 26.60 -16.96 -24.17
CA GLY A 85 27.70 -16.69 -25.10
C GLY A 85 27.60 -15.39 -25.90
N ALA A 86 26.51 -14.63 -25.77
CA ALA A 86 26.38 -13.26 -26.26
C ALA A 86 26.90 -12.26 -25.20
N ALA A 87 27.24 -11.04 -25.63
CA ALA A 87 27.59 -9.97 -24.70
C ALA A 87 26.34 -9.49 -23.96
N THR A 88 26.47 -9.17 -22.66
CA THR A 88 25.43 -8.42 -21.93
C THR A 88 25.31 -7.00 -22.49
N VAL A 89 24.20 -6.33 -22.22
CA VAL A 89 23.97 -4.96 -22.70
C VAL A 89 25.02 -4.01 -22.11
N THR A 90 25.29 -4.14 -20.82
CA THR A 90 26.48 -3.59 -20.15
C THR A 90 27.17 -4.65 -19.30
N PRO A 91 28.52 -4.64 -19.22
CA PRO A 91 29.24 -5.53 -18.32
C PRO A 91 29.07 -5.16 -16.85
N GLY A 92 28.78 -6.17 -16.02
CA GLY A 92 28.85 -6.12 -14.56
C GLY A 92 27.65 -5.45 -13.90
N VAL A 93 27.81 -5.15 -12.61
CA VAL A 93 26.89 -4.29 -11.86
C VAL A 93 27.44 -2.85 -11.95
N PRO A 94 26.67 -1.88 -12.46
CA PRO A 94 27.13 -0.50 -12.59
C PRO A 94 27.48 0.07 -11.23
N GLY A 95 28.65 0.72 -11.09
CA GLY A 95 29.03 1.41 -9.87
C GLY A 95 29.47 0.53 -8.70
N THR A 96 29.66 -0.78 -8.89
CA THR A 96 30.11 -1.70 -7.83
C THR A 96 31.24 -1.16 -6.97
N GLY A 97 31.03 -1.19 -5.66
CA GLY A 97 31.97 -0.73 -4.63
C GLY A 97 32.18 0.78 -4.56
N LEU A 98 31.38 1.59 -5.26
CA LEU A 98 31.31 3.03 -5.07
C LEU A 98 30.23 3.34 -4.03
N ALA A 99 30.62 4.02 -2.96
CA ALA A 99 29.68 4.45 -1.93
C ALA A 99 28.58 5.34 -2.51
N ASP A 100 27.35 5.14 -2.05
CA ASP A 100 26.17 5.96 -2.36
C ASP A 100 25.80 5.98 -3.85
N TYR A 101 26.16 4.93 -4.61
CA TYR A 101 25.85 4.81 -6.04
C TYR A 101 24.57 4.01 -6.32
N GLY A 102 24.44 2.89 -5.61
CA GLY A 102 23.33 1.95 -5.56
C GLY A 102 23.23 1.44 -4.12
N VAL A 103 22.20 0.69 -3.79
CA VAL A 103 22.04 0.12 -2.44
C VAL A 103 23.13 -0.94 -2.21
N ASP A 104 24.03 -0.71 -1.25
CA ASP A 104 25.19 -1.57 -0.99
C ASP A 104 24.81 -3.04 -0.70
N GLU A 105 23.63 -3.27 -0.11
CA GLU A 105 23.09 -4.59 0.17
C GLU A 105 22.88 -5.44 -1.10
N TRP A 106 22.56 -4.77 -2.21
CA TRP A 106 22.14 -5.38 -3.47
C TRP A 106 23.17 -5.15 -4.59
N ASP A 107 24.42 -4.77 -4.26
CA ASP A 107 25.54 -4.70 -5.21
C ASP A 107 26.01 -6.10 -5.61
N GLY A 108 25.26 -6.72 -6.52
CA GLY A 108 25.46 -8.10 -6.94
C GLY A 108 24.73 -9.11 -6.05
N TRP A 109 25.19 -10.36 -6.05
CA TRP A 109 24.64 -11.37 -5.14
C TRP A 109 24.95 -11.01 -3.68
N GLY A 110 23.89 -10.74 -2.90
CA GLY A 110 23.91 -10.56 -1.46
C GLY A 110 23.37 -11.78 -0.72
N PHE A 111 23.68 -11.87 0.57
CA PHE A 111 23.17 -12.89 1.49
C PHE A 111 22.48 -12.18 2.64
N ALA A 112 21.18 -12.35 2.78
CA ALA A 112 20.39 -11.59 3.73
C ALA A 112 19.38 -12.47 4.45
N SER A 113 18.98 -12.09 5.66
CA SER A 113 17.78 -12.69 6.25
C SER A 113 16.58 -12.37 5.36
N LYS A 114 15.80 -13.39 5.04
CA LYS A 114 14.62 -13.27 4.18
C LYS A 114 13.67 -12.19 4.69
N GLU A 115 13.45 -12.12 6.00
CA GLU A 115 12.56 -11.12 6.61
C GLU A 115 13.05 -9.69 6.38
N PHE A 116 14.36 -9.46 6.36
CA PHE A 116 14.93 -8.16 6.06
C PHE A 116 14.81 -7.78 4.60
N TRP A 117 15.10 -8.72 3.71
CA TRP A 117 14.93 -8.50 2.28
C TRP A 117 13.48 -8.13 1.93
N SER A 118 12.50 -8.90 2.43
CA SER A 118 11.08 -8.57 2.22
C SER A 118 10.72 -7.20 2.81
N ALA A 119 11.17 -6.88 4.02
CA ALA A 119 10.79 -5.61 4.66
C ALA A 119 11.47 -4.37 4.04
N ALA A 120 12.72 -4.48 3.61
CA ALA A 120 13.45 -3.38 2.96
C ALA A 120 12.73 -2.98 1.65
N ALA A 121 12.30 -3.99 0.91
CA ALA A 121 11.66 -3.86 -0.40
C ALA A 121 10.15 -3.58 -0.38
N GLY A 122 9.57 -3.17 0.75
CA GLY A 122 8.11 -2.97 0.86
C GLY A 122 7.26 -4.22 0.60
N ASP A 123 7.82 -5.40 0.89
CA ASP A 123 7.35 -6.75 0.58
C ASP A 123 7.22 -7.06 -0.90
N GLN A 124 6.29 -6.43 -1.62
CA GLN A 124 6.04 -6.65 -3.06
C GLN A 124 6.07 -8.14 -3.47
N ASP A 125 5.48 -9.01 -2.64
CA ASP A 125 5.43 -10.48 -2.76
C ASP A 125 6.71 -11.26 -2.37
N ARG A 126 7.80 -10.61 -1.96
CA ARG A 126 9.04 -11.27 -1.51
C ARG A 126 8.82 -12.16 -0.27
N SER A 127 7.88 -11.83 0.61
CA SER A 127 7.52 -12.65 1.78
C SER A 127 6.96 -14.03 1.41
N GLN A 128 6.44 -14.19 0.19
CA GLN A 128 5.91 -15.46 -0.29
C GLN A 128 7.00 -16.54 -0.43
N PHE A 129 8.26 -16.16 -0.66
CA PHE A 129 9.35 -17.11 -0.89
C PHE A 129 9.53 -18.10 0.25
N GLY A 130 9.35 -19.40 0.03
CA GLY A 130 9.39 -20.42 1.09
C GLY A 130 8.04 -20.85 1.65
N THR A 131 6.93 -20.22 1.23
CA THR A 131 5.57 -20.64 1.61
C THR A 131 5.27 -22.08 1.18
N THR A 132 5.81 -22.49 0.03
CA THR A 132 5.66 -23.81 -0.57
C THR A 132 6.99 -24.53 -0.79
N SER A 133 8.06 -23.79 -1.07
CA SER A 133 9.37 -24.36 -1.40
C SER A 133 10.16 -24.84 -0.18
N GLY A 134 10.07 -24.10 0.93
CA GLY A 134 10.79 -24.36 2.17
C GLY A 134 11.95 -23.41 2.45
N ALA A 135 12.19 -22.43 1.57
CA ALA A 135 13.16 -21.35 1.79
C ALA A 135 12.90 -20.62 3.12
N SER A 136 13.96 -20.31 3.87
CA SER A 136 13.83 -19.68 5.18
C SER A 136 15.15 -19.04 5.63
N GLY A 137 15.10 -18.23 6.69
CA GLY A 137 16.32 -17.76 7.34
C GLY A 137 17.18 -16.90 6.41
N THR A 138 18.42 -17.32 6.13
CA THR A 138 19.32 -16.59 5.23
C THR A 138 19.18 -17.08 3.81
N VAL A 139 18.94 -16.18 2.86
CA VAL A 139 18.79 -16.51 1.44
C VAL A 139 19.82 -15.75 0.59
N ALA A 140 20.15 -16.27 -0.60
CA ALA A 140 20.99 -15.58 -1.57
C ALA A 140 20.11 -14.80 -2.54
N ILE A 141 20.39 -13.52 -2.77
CA ILE A 141 19.54 -12.58 -3.51
C ILE A 141 20.36 -11.79 -4.52
N ALA A 142 19.82 -11.62 -5.73
CA ALA A 142 20.23 -10.61 -6.69
C ALA A 142 18.98 -9.77 -7.04
N ASP A 143 18.96 -8.50 -6.62
CA ASP A 143 17.79 -7.63 -6.68
C ASP A 143 18.15 -6.32 -7.42
N PRO A 144 18.09 -6.29 -8.77
CA PRO A 144 18.39 -5.09 -9.55
C PRO A 144 17.46 -3.91 -9.25
N ASP A 145 16.19 -4.18 -8.95
CA ASP A 145 15.17 -3.20 -8.56
C ASP A 145 15.62 -2.44 -7.32
N GLU A 146 15.85 -3.16 -6.22
CA GLU A 146 16.29 -2.53 -4.97
C GLU A 146 17.69 -1.90 -5.10
N TYR A 147 18.58 -2.46 -5.92
CA TYR A 147 19.89 -1.83 -6.18
C TYR A 147 19.75 -0.43 -6.78
N PHE A 148 18.71 -0.22 -7.61
CA PHE A 148 18.47 1.00 -8.36
C PHE A 148 17.89 2.15 -7.51
N ASP A 149 17.26 1.84 -6.37
CA ASP A 149 16.51 2.81 -5.56
C ASP A 149 17.37 3.89 -4.91
N LEU A 150 18.65 3.61 -4.65
CA LEU A 150 19.58 4.59 -4.11
C LEU A 150 20.51 5.17 -5.18
N GLY A 151 20.32 6.45 -5.52
CA GLY A 151 21.23 7.20 -6.39
C GLY A 151 20.52 8.21 -7.29
N SER A 152 21.26 8.87 -8.20
CA SER A 152 20.63 9.77 -9.17
C SER A 152 20.35 9.01 -10.47
N GLN A 153 19.06 8.72 -10.74
CA GLN A 153 18.57 8.08 -11.97
C GLN A 153 19.07 8.75 -13.27
N ASN A 154 19.41 10.05 -13.19
CA ASN A 154 19.92 10.85 -14.32
C ASN A 154 21.45 10.93 -14.41
N ASP A 155 22.20 10.25 -13.53
CA ASP A 155 23.66 10.20 -13.64
C ASP A 155 24.05 9.19 -14.73
N PRO A 156 24.76 9.57 -15.81
CA PRO A 156 25.34 8.62 -16.78
C PRO A 156 26.37 7.67 -16.16
N VAL A 157 26.80 7.99 -14.92
CA VAL A 157 27.09 7.14 -13.76
C VAL A 157 26.24 5.88 -13.72
N ASN A 158 25.10 6.03 -13.05
CA ASN A 158 24.00 5.10 -12.74
C ASN A 158 23.32 4.43 -13.94
N GLY A 159 23.75 4.69 -15.17
CA GLY A 159 23.15 4.19 -16.40
C GLY A 159 23.80 2.91 -16.92
N GLY A 160 23.30 1.77 -16.47
CA GLY A 160 23.66 0.46 -17.02
C GLY A 160 22.76 -0.65 -16.50
N TYR A 161 22.84 -1.79 -17.16
CA TYR A 161 22.17 -3.03 -16.77
C TYR A 161 23.03 -3.81 -15.79
N TYR A 162 22.35 -4.36 -14.79
CA TYR A 162 22.81 -5.20 -13.72
C TYR A 162 23.12 -6.62 -14.22
N SER A 163 24.37 -7.05 -14.05
CA SER A 163 24.80 -8.42 -14.38
C SER A 163 25.78 -8.93 -13.33
N THR A 164 25.41 -10.02 -12.64
CA THR A 164 26.18 -10.59 -11.54
C THR A 164 26.10 -12.12 -11.56
N ALA A 165 27.07 -12.78 -10.93
CA ALA A 165 27.06 -14.21 -10.73
C ALA A 165 27.58 -14.60 -9.35
N MET A 166 27.08 -15.71 -8.83
CA MET A 166 27.69 -16.40 -7.69
C MET A 166 28.08 -17.83 -8.07
N THR A 167 29.20 -18.31 -7.56
CA THR A 167 29.73 -19.64 -7.86
C THR A 167 29.93 -20.44 -6.57
N THR A 168 29.48 -21.70 -6.58
CA THR A 168 29.65 -22.65 -5.47
C THR A 168 31.13 -23.04 -5.29
N PRO A 169 31.51 -23.54 -4.10
CA PRO A 169 32.71 -24.36 -3.96
C PRO A 169 32.67 -25.59 -4.88
N SER A 170 33.83 -26.23 -5.08
CA SER A 170 33.88 -27.47 -5.86
C SER A 170 33.30 -28.66 -5.09
N PHE A 171 32.46 -29.45 -5.75
CA PHE A 171 31.85 -30.68 -5.21
C PHE A 171 32.16 -31.89 -6.12
N PRO A 172 32.15 -33.12 -5.58
CA PRO A 172 32.45 -34.31 -6.36
C PRO A 172 31.33 -34.64 -7.35
N VAL A 173 31.71 -35.17 -8.52
CA VAL A 173 30.76 -35.70 -9.51
C VAL A 173 31.19 -37.08 -9.99
N SER A 174 30.21 -37.92 -10.35
CA SER A 174 30.45 -39.22 -10.95
C SER A 174 30.47 -39.12 -12.47
N GLY A 175 31.66 -39.17 -13.08
CA GLY A 175 31.83 -39.05 -14.53
C GLY A 175 30.97 -40.04 -15.34
N GLY A 176 30.27 -39.52 -16.35
CA GLY A 176 29.37 -40.25 -17.23
C GLY A 176 27.97 -40.51 -16.67
N LEU A 177 27.62 -39.98 -15.49
CA LEU A 177 26.34 -40.20 -14.82
C LEU A 177 25.55 -38.88 -14.65
N PRO A 178 24.20 -38.96 -14.60
CA PRO A 178 23.34 -37.80 -14.40
C PRO A 178 23.34 -37.33 -12.94
N HIS A 179 23.27 -36.01 -12.75
CA HIS A 179 23.13 -35.36 -11.46
C HIS A 179 21.92 -34.42 -11.51
N GLY A 180 21.01 -34.56 -10.54
CA GLY A 180 19.89 -33.64 -10.36
C GLY A 180 20.35 -32.45 -9.53
N VAL A 181 19.88 -31.25 -9.88
CA VAL A 181 20.14 -30.01 -9.16
C VAL A 181 18.81 -29.54 -8.59
N GLY A 182 18.75 -29.38 -7.28
CA GLY A 182 17.59 -28.83 -6.59
C GLY A 182 17.90 -27.52 -5.90
N PHE A 183 16.92 -26.65 -5.79
CA PHE A 183 16.96 -25.39 -5.06
C PHE A 183 15.55 -24.80 -4.99
N ASP A 184 15.32 -24.01 -3.95
CA ASP A 184 14.15 -23.14 -3.87
C ASP A 184 14.47 -21.83 -4.60
N SER A 185 13.50 -21.28 -5.32
CA SER A 185 13.68 -20.10 -6.17
C SER A 185 12.54 -19.11 -5.97
N SER A 186 12.87 -17.83 -5.99
CA SER A 186 11.93 -16.72 -6.10
C SER A 186 12.38 -15.82 -7.24
N TRP A 187 11.54 -15.63 -8.24
CA TRP A 187 11.85 -14.90 -9.47
C TRP A 187 10.64 -14.07 -9.88
N ARG A 188 10.87 -12.84 -10.32
CA ARG A 188 9.85 -11.99 -10.91
C ARG A 188 10.41 -11.34 -12.17
N ASP A 189 9.74 -11.54 -13.30
CA ASP A 189 10.20 -11.15 -14.63
C ASP A 189 9.81 -9.72 -14.98
N GLU A 190 10.74 -9.00 -15.61
CA GLU A 190 10.49 -7.67 -16.19
C GLU A 190 11.39 -7.42 -17.40
N ALA A 191 10.86 -6.74 -18.42
CA ALA A 191 11.57 -6.46 -19.66
C ALA A 191 11.01 -5.25 -20.41
N PHE A 192 11.91 -4.46 -20.99
CA PHE A 192 11.65 -3.45 -22.02
C PHE A 192 10.74 -2.28 -21.61
N ASP A 193 10.87 -1.79 -20.39
CA ASP A 193 10.03 -0.74 -19.80
C ASP A 193 10.81 0.43 -19.17
N ASP A 194 12.14 0.32 -19.10
CA ASP A 194 13.01 1.33 -18.51
C ASP A 194 13.21 2.60 -19.36
N SER A 195 12.67 2.70 -20.59
CA SER A 195 12.84 3.90 -21.42
C SER A 195 12.30 5.19 -20.80
N ALA A 196 11.44 5.07 -19.78
CA ALA A 196 10.95 6.19 -19.00
C ALA A 196 11.99 6.77 -18.02
N LEU A 197 13.07 6.02 -17.71
CA LEU A 197 14.06 6.35 -16.68
C LEU A 197 15.19 7.29 -17.16
N GLY A 198 15.21 7.66 -18.45
CA GLY A 198 16.04 8.75 -18.98
C GLY A 198 16.68 8.45 -20.35
N ASP A 199 17.35 9.46 -20.93
CA ASP A 199 17.95 9.40 -22.30
C ASP A 199 19.00 8.28 -22.51
N THR A 200 19.45 7.61 -21.43
CA THR A 200 20.48 6.55 -21.44
C THR A 200 19.87 5.14 -21.47
N TYR A 201 18.66 4.96 -20.94
CA TYR A 201 17.93 3.70 -20.97
C TYR A 201 17.07 3.67 -22.24
N VAL A 202 17.39 2.73 -23.10
CA VAL A 202 16.54 2.33 -24.23
C VAL A 202 15.97 0.99 -23.83
N ASP A 203 14.68 0.72 -24.07
CA ASP A 203 13.99 -0.56 -23.75
C ASP A 203 14.75 -1.78 -24.33
N LEU A 204 15.81 -2.20 -23.66
CA LEU A 204 16.76 -3.24 -24.05
C LEU A 204 17.08 -4.14 -22.86
N ASN A 205 16.62 -3.82 -21.64
CA ASN A 205 16.64 -4.75 -20.49
C ASN A 205 15.84 -5.99 -20.87
N ASN A 206 16.40 -7.12 -20.49
CA ASN A 206 15.68 -8.38 -20.45
C ASN A 206 16.36 -9.24 -19.39
N GLN A 207 15.91 -9.08 -18.15
CA GLN A 207 16.37 -9.87 -17.02
C GLN A 207 16.45 -11.35 -17.42
N ALA A 208 17.65 -11.92 -17.28
CA ALA A 208 17.94 -13.25 -17.79
C ALA A 208 18.77 -14.05 -16.79
N VAL A 209 18.45 -15.34 -16.67
CA VAL A 209 19.11 -16.26 -15.73
C VAL A 209 19.82 -17.36 -16.48
N GLU A 210 21.03 -17.70 -16.03
CA GLU A 210 21.80 -18.85 -16.53
C GLU A 210 22.40 -19.62 -15.35
N VAL A 211 22.16 -20.93 -15.28
CA VAL A 211 22.87 -21.82 -14.35
C VAL A 211 23.84 -22.71 -15.12
N ILE A 212 25.12 -22.57 -14.79
CA ILE A 212 26.24 -23.17 -15.50
C ILE A 212 26.93 -24.19 -14.59
N VAL A 213 27.20 -25.38 -15.12
CA VAL A 213 28.13 -26.34 -14.49
C VAL A 213 29.50 -26.24 -15.15
N THR A 214 30.54 -26.11 -14.34
CA THR A 214 31.94 -26.13 -14.80
C THR A 214 32.68 -27.30 -14.17
N TYR A 215 33.26 -28.16 -14.99
CA TYR A 215 33.95 -29.36 -14.55
C TYR A 215 35.46 -29.11 -14.39
N ASN A 216 36.13 -29.92 -13.57
CA ASN A 216 37.58 -29.86 -13.40
C ASN A 216 38.40 -30.16 -14.66
N THR A 217 37.76 -30.66 -15.72
CA THR A 217 38.33 -30.84 -17.06
C THR A 217 38.41 -29.54 -17.86
N GLY A 218 37.76 -28.47 -17.38
CA GLY A 218 37.62 -27.17 -18.05
C GLY A 218 36.42 -27.08 -19.00
N PHE A 219 35.66 -28.16 -19.19
CA PHE A 219 34.38 -28.11 -19.90
C PHE A 219 33.34 -27.36 -19.05
N SER A 220 32.47 -26.58 -19.68
CA SER A 220 31.32 -25.93 -19.04
C SER A 220 30.11 -25.99 -19.96
N GLU A 221 28.93 -26.09 -19.36
CA GLU A 221 27.64 -26.06 -20.06
C GLU A 221 26.57 -25.42 -19.19
N SER A 222 25.62 -24.75 -19.83
CA SER A 222 24.42 -24.21 -19.18
C SER A 222 23.32 -25.25 -19.27
N PHE A 223 22.68 -25.55 -18.14
CA PHE A 223 21.60 -26.56 -18.07
C PHE A 223 20.25 -25.97 -17.67
N LEU A 224 20.22 -24.69 -17.28
CA LEU A 224 19.02 -23.91 -17.03
C LEU A 224 19.24 -22.49 -17.58
N LYS A 225 18.22 -21.98 -18.27
CA LYS A 225 18.17 -20.63 -18.84
C LYS A 225 16.76 -20.09 -18.73
N TRP A 226 16.64 -18.83 -18.35
CA TRP A 226 15.38 -18.09 -18.34
C TRP A 226 15.57 -16.70 -18.95
N ASN A 227 14.50 -16.15 -19.50
CA ASN A 227 14.44 -14.78 -19.99
C ASN A 227 13.10 -14.15 -19.62
N SER A 228 13.07 -12.85 -19.36
CA SER A 228 11.85 -12.08 -19.15
C SER A 228 11.20 -11.57 -20.44
N ASP A 229 11.87 -11.67 -21.60
CA ASP A 229 11.22 -11.37 -22.88
C ASP A 229 10.17 -12.44 -23.20
N SER A 230 8.89 -12.08 -23.09
CA SER A 230 7.75 -12.94 -23.45
C SER A 230 7.76 -13.48 -24.89
N ALA A 231 8.57 -12.91 -25.79
CA ALA A 231 8.79 -13.39 -27.14
C ALA A 231 9.96 -14.39 -27.27
N ASP A 232 10.80 -14.53 -26.25
CA ASP A 232 11.91 -15.48 -26.24
C ASP A 232 11.44 -16.92 -26.03
N GLY A 233 12.18 -17.89 -26.57
CA GLY A 233 11.87 -19.31 -26.41
C GLY A 233 12.14 -19.84 -25.01
N ASP A 234 13.00 -19.15 -24.26
CA ASP A 234 13.35 -19.45 -22.87
C ASP A 234 12.59 -18.55 -21.89
N PHE A 235 11.47 -17.95 -22.32
CA PHE A 235 10.62 -17.11 -21.46
C PHE A 235 10.18 -17.86 -20.19
N LYS A 236 10.32 -17.18 -19.04
CA LYS A 236 9.79 -17.63 -17.76
C LYS A 236 9.02 -16.51 -17.08
N ASP A 237 7.74 -16.80 -16.84
CA ASP A 237 6.79 -15.99 -16.09
C ASP A 237 7.12 -15.99 -14.58
N ASP A 238 6.63 -14.95 -13.91
CA ASP A 238 6.66 -14.71 -12.48
C ASP A 238 6.43 -15.97 -11.62
N ALA A 239 7.30 -16.15 -10.63
CA ALA A 239 7.19 -17.19 -9.63
C ALA A 239 7.85 -16.72 -8.31
N ALA A 240 7.10 -15.99 -7.49
CA ALA A 240 7.56 -15.49 -6.19
C ALA A 240 7.96 -16.62 -5.21
N ASP A 241 7.48 -17.85 -5.44
CA ASP A 241 7.95 -19.05 -4.75
C ASP A 241 7.81 -20.31 -5.61
N GLU A 242 8.91 -21.03 -5.82
CA GLU A 242 8.91 -22.34 -6.47
C GLU A 242 10.04 -23.23 -5.97
N ASN A 243 9.89 -24.54 -6.15
CA ASN A 243 10.89 -25.53 -5.76
C ASN A 243 11.29 -26.38 -6.97
N PHE A 244 12.58 -26.42 -7.25
CA PHE A 244 13.18 -27.36 -8.18
C PHE A 244 13.70 -28.58 -7.43
N PRO A 245 13.14 -29.79 -7.66
CA PRO A 245 13.58 -30.98 -6.95
C PRO A 245 14.89 -31.54 -7.52
N GLY A 246 15.83 -31.88 -6.63
CA GLY A 246 17.09 -32.53 -6.99
C GLY A 246 16.96 -34.01 -7.39
N ASP A 247 15.76 -34.56 -7.56
CA ASP A 247 15.53 -35.97 -7.89
C ASP A 247 15.67 -36.30 -9.39
N GLY A 248 15.98 -35.28 -10.21
CA GLY A 248 16.13 -35.37 -11.66
C GLY A 248 14.85 -35.10 -12.44
N SER A 249 13.74 -34.78 -11.79
CA SER A 249 12.55 -34.24 -12.46
C SER A 249 12.67 -32.73 -12.73
N GLY A 250 13.53 -32.04 -11.99
CA GLY A 250 13.96 -30.66 -12.22
C GLY A 250 15.22 -30.53 -13.09
N PRO A 251 15.99 -29.43 -12.92
CA PRO A 251 17.24 -29.19 -13.62
C PRO A 251 18.27 -30.30 -13.36
N ALA A 252 19.02 -30.69 -14.39
CA ALA A 252 20.00 -31.77 -14.28
C ALA A 252 21.10 -31.63 -15.34
N PHE A 253 22.26 -32.21 -15.05
CA PHE A 253 23.39 -32.30 -15.99
C PHE A 253 24.01 -33.70 -16.01
N VAL A 254 24.83 -33.99 -17.03
CA VAL A 254 25.56 -35.26 -17.14
C VAL A 254 27.05 -34.97 -17.14
N ALA A 255 27.75 -35.41 -16.10
CA ALA A 255 29.18 -35.16 -15.99
C ALA A 255 29.96 -35.86 -17.13
N PRO A 256 30.96 -35.21 -17.75
CA PRO A 256 31.88 -35.88 -18.67
C PRO A 256 32.53 -37.10 -18.03
N GLY A 257 32.83 -38.12 -18.83
CA GLY A 257 33.31 -39.42 -18.32
C GLY A 257 34.62 -39.37 -17.51
N ASP A 258 35.43 -38.34 -17.72
CA ASP A 258 36.70 -38.08 -17.02
C ASP A 258 36.61 -36.96 -15.96
N ALA A 259 35.43 -36.37 -15.75
CA ALA A 259 35.20 -35.38 -14.71
C ALA A 259 35.12 -36.05 -13.33
N THR A 260 35.72 -35.41 -12.33
CA THR A 260 35.70 -35.88 -10.94
C THR A 260 35.16 -34.84 -9.96
N SER A 261 35.11 -33.58 -10.36
CA SER A 261 34.47 -32.51 -9.59
C SER A 261 33.93 -31.43 -10.51
N ALA A 262 32.97 -30.65 -10.00
CA ALA A 262 32.37 -29.53 -10.67
C ALA A 262 32.12 -28.35 -9.71
N THR A 263 31.73 -27.21 -10.26
CA THR A 263 31.15 -26.04 -9.58
C THR A 263 29.86 -25.65 -10.30
N LEU A 264 28.90 -25.03 -9.60
CA LEU A 264 27.75 -24.38 -10.22
C LEU A 264 27.93 -22.87 -10.16
N THR A 265 27.52 -22.17 -11.22
CA THR A 265 27.44 -20.71 -11.26
C THR A 265 26.00 -20.30 -11.55
N PHE A 266 25.42 -19.49 -10.67
CA PHE A 266 24.11 -18.88 -10.78
C PHE A 266 24.32 -17.45 -11.25
N LYS A 267 23.83 -17.12 -12.44
CA LYS A 267 24.05 -15.82 -13.08
C LYS A 267 22.72 -15.14 -13.36
N LEU A 268 22.63 -13.86 -13.03
CA LEU A 268 21.61 -12.93 -13.49
C LEU A 268 22.28 -11.91 -14.41
N ALA A 269 21.65 -11.59 -15.54
CA ALA A 269 22.17 -10.68 -16.54
C ALA A 269 21.09 -9.75 -17.08
N ASN A 270 21.54 -8.61 -17.59
CA ASN A 270 20.72 -7.59 -18.26
C ASN A 270 19.53 -7.06 -17.45
N GLY A 271 19.62 -7.09 -16.10
CA GLY A 271 18.62 -6.47 -15.24
C GLY A 271 18.66 -4.94 -15.37
N GLY A 272 17.53 -4.28 -15.57
CA GLY A 272 17.37 -2.83 -15.46
C GLY A 272 17.02 -2.42 -14.03
N ASN A 273 15.97 -1.60 -13.89
CA ASN A 273 15.16 -1.56 -12.67
C ASN A 273 14.18 -2.75 -12.72
N ASP A 274 14.72 -3.96 -12.83
CA ASP A 274 13.95 -5.20 -12.97
C ASP A 274 13.95 -5.93 -11.64
N TRP A 275 12.78 -6.35 -11.16
CA TRP A 275 12.53 -7.06 -9.89
C TRP A 275 13.70 -7.88 -9.29
N TRP A 276 13.63 -9.22 -9.22
CA TRP A 276 14.65 -9.99 -8.47
C TRP A 276 14.81 -11.45 -8.91
N TRP A 277 15.93 -12.03 -8.47
CA TRP A 277 16.10 -13.48 -8.33
C TRP A 277 16.73 -13.83 -6.98
N ALA A 278 16.06 -14.68 -6.21
CA ALA A 278 16.58 -15.24 -4.97
C ALA A 278 16.55 -16.78 -4.99
N VAL A 279 17.51 -17.40 -4.30
CA VAL A 279 17.61 -18.86 -4.17
C VAL A 279 17.98 -19.30 -2.76
N ASP A 280 17.54 -20.49 -2.41
CA ASP A 280 17.86 -21.16 -1.14
C ASP A 280 17.91 -22.70 -1.31
N ASN A 281 18.36 -23.43 -0.30
CA ASN A 281 18.35 -24.90 -0.22
C ASN A 281 18.97 -25.60 -1.45
N ILE A 282 20.10 -25.10 -1.95
CA ILE A 282 20.78 -25.63 -3.13
C ILE A 282 21.35 -27.02 -2.84
N GLU A 283 20.93 -28.02 -3.62
CA GLU A 283 21.45 -29.38 -3.56
C GLU A 283 21.85 -29.94 -4.91
N VAL A 284 22.81 -30.87 -4.89
CA VAL A 284 23.14 -31.71 -6.05
C VAL A 284 23.11 -33.17 -5.64
N ASN A 285 22.35 -33.98 -6.37
CA ASN A 285 22.21 -35.41 -6.13
C ASN A 285 22.80 -36.23 -7.28
N ASP A 286 23.67 -37.19 -6.96
CA ASP A 286 24.13 -38.20 -7.91
C ASP A 286 23.04 -39.26 -8.12
N LEU A 287 22.39 -39.23 -9.28
CA LEU A 287 21.26 -40.09 -9.62
C LEU A 287 21.68 -41.47 -10.14
N GLY A 288 22.95 -41.65 -10.52
CA GLY A 288 23.45 -42.85 -11.20
C GLY A 288 24.51 -43.64 -10.42
N GLY A 289 25.28 -42.96 -9.56
CA GLY A 289 26.48 -43.50 -8.90
C GLY A 289 26.27 -43.95 -7.45
N GLY A 290 25.09 -43.71 -6.89
CA GLY A 290 24.72 -44.16 -5.54
C GLY A 290 25.33 -43.35 -4.40
N GLN A 291 25.94 -42.19 -4.69
CA GLN A 291 26.47 -41.29 -3.67
C GLN A 291 25.37 -40.50 -2.94
N GLY A 292 24.17 -40.39 -3.52
CA GLY A 292 23.10 -39.57 -2.96
C GLY A 292 23.41 -38.08 -3.12
N ARG A 293 23.13 -37.28 -2.08
CA ARG A 293 23.43 -35.84 -2.08
C ARG A 293 24.94 -35.60 -1.98
N VAL A 294 25.51 -34.98 -3.01
CA VAL A 294 26.94 -34.67 -3.14
C VAL A 294 27.28 -33.21 -2.82
N PHE A 295 26.27 -32.33 -2.81
CA PHE A 295 26.38 -30.92 -2.41
C PHE A 295 25.08 -30.47 -1.73
N PHE A 296 25.21 -29.61 -0.72
CA PHE A 296 24.09 -28.96 -0.03
C PHE A 296 24.56 -27.61 0.53
N GLU A 297 23.76 -26.58 0.37
CA GLU A 297 23.91 -25.27 0.99
C GLU A 297 22.53 -24.65 1.24
N ASP A 298 22.28 -24.23 2.48
CA ASP A 298 21.07 -23.53 2.95
C ASP A 298 21.40 -22.12 3.48
N PHE A 299 22.65 -21.65 3.32
CA PHE A 299 23.15 -20.33 3.71
C PHE A 299 23.05 -19.96 5.20
N GLU A 300 22.46 -20.78 6.06
CA GLU A 300 22.35 -20.57 7.50
C GLU A 300 23.70 -20.50 8.23
N GLY A 301 24.77 -20.93 7.56
CA GLY A 301 26.15 -20.79 8.02
C GLY A 301 26.78 -19.41 7.77
N VAL A 302 26.13 -18.52 7.01
CA VAL A 302 26.64 -17.17 6.71
C VAL A 302 26.61 -16.32 7.97
N THR A 303 27.70 -15.61 8.23
CA THR A 303 27.74 -14.62 9.32
C THR A 303 27.22 -13.30 8.78
N LEU A 304 25.99 -12.94 9.15
CA LEU A 304 25.38 -11.66 8.80
C LEU A 304 25.95 -10.52 9.67
N GLY A 305 26.23 -9.40 9.03
CA GLY A 305 26.58 -8.12 9.62
C GLY A 305 25.40 -7.14 9.59
N ASP A 306 25.69 -5.89 9.95
CA ASP A 306 24.69 -4.83 9.96
C ASP A 306 24.41 -4.36 8.52
N SER A 307 23.17 -3.89 8.27
CA SER A 307 22.81 -3.20 7.04
C SER A 307 23.62 -1.91 6.85
N VAL A 308 23.72 -1.45 5.61
CA VAL A 308 24.49 -0.29 5.18
C VAL A 308 23.55 0.83 4.75
N ASN A 309 22.79 0.65 3.67
CA ASN A 309 21.90 1.67 3.08
C ASN A 309 20.44 1.49 3.46
N GLU A 310 20.01 0.26 3.71
CA GLU A 310 18.68 -0.01 4.24
C GLU A 310 18.66 0.23 5.75
N ARG A 311 18.14 1.39 6.18
CA ARG A 311 18.38 1.89 7.53
C ARG A 311 17.09 2.24 8.24
N LEU A 312 17.13 2.12 9.57
CA LEU A 312 16.05 2.60 10.42
C LEU A 312 16.04 4.13 10.47
N ALA A 313 14.93 4.73 10.07
CA ALA A 313 14.65 6.15 10.17
C ALA A 313 13.44 6.40 11.10
N ALA A 314 13.48 7.46 11.89
CA ALA A 314 12.37 7.83 12.76
C ALA A 314 11.25 8.51 11.96
N GLY A 315 9.98 8.27 12.35
CA GLY A 315 8.85 9.06 11.86
C GLY A 315 7.88 8.32 10.95
N ALA A 316 8.01 7.01 10.78
CA ALA A 316 7.02 6.26 10.01
C ALA A 316 5.74 6.06 10.82
N ASN A 317 4.60 6.31 10.20
CA ASN A 317 3.31 5.90 10.73
C ASN A 317 3.20 4.40 10.58
N VAL A 318 2.84 3.74 11.67
CA VAL A 318 2.67 2.31 11.74
C VAL A 318 1.39 2.04 12.49
N THR A 319 0.49 1.39 11.79
CA THR A 319 -0.74 0.83 12.31
C THR A 319 -0.39 -0.38 13.18
N THR A 320 -0.59 -0.27 14.49
CA THR A 320 -0.08 -1.24 15.47
C THR A 320 -1.11 -1.61 16.53
N PRO A 321 -1.09 -2.84 17.06
CA PRO A 321 -1.89 -3.20 18.22
C PRO A 321 -1.58 -2.30 19.43
N SER A 322 -2.57 -2.11 20.29
CA SER A 322 -2.51 -1.26 21.49
C SER A 322 -1.33 -1.53 22.45
N THR A 323 -0.68 -2.70 22.31
CA THR A 323 0.53 -3.06 23.07
C THR A 323 1.76 -2.21 22.73
N GLY A 324 1.75 -1.54 21.58
CA GLY A 324 2.72 -0.51 21.24
C GLY A 324 4.11 -0.99 20.82
N VAL A 325 4.19 -2.21 20.30
CA VAL A 325 5.41 -2.83 19.78
C VAL A 325 5.15 -3.21 18.33
N THR A 326 6.02 -2.75 17.43
CA THR A 326 6.07 -3.26 16.04
C THR A 326 7.04 -4.41 15.97
N ASN A 327 6.71 -5.40 15.15
CA ASN A 327 7.64 -6.45 14.76
C ASN A 327 8.16 -6.16 13.35
N ILE A 328 8.92 -5.09 13.22
CA ILE A 328 9.68 -4.85 11.98
C ILE A 328 10.88 -5.79 12.05
N LEU A 329 11.06 -6.67 11.05
CA LEU A 329 12.25 -7.54 10.91
C LEU A 329 12.39 -8.68 11.92
N GLY A 330 11.31 -9.17 12.52
CA GLY A 330 11.43 -10.20 13.56
C GLY A 330 12.04 -9.66 14.87
N VAL A 331 12.19 -8.35 15.01
CA VAL A 331 12.70 -7.64 16.18
C VAL A 331 11.65 -6.64 16.69
N ASP A 332 11.36 -6.71 17.98
CA ASP A 332 10.42 -5.79 18.65
C ASP A 332 11.00 -4.36 18.70
N TYR A 333 10.43 -3.43 17.93
CA TYR A 333 10.72 -2.00 18.02
C TYR A 333 9.59 -1.26 18.76
N PRO A 334 9.93 -0.41 19.76
CA PRO A 334 8.90 0.36 20.45
C PRO A 334 8.39 1.50 19.55
N THR A 335 7.08 1.55 19.31
CA THR A 335 6.43 2.71 18.70
C THR A 335 5.94 3.70 19.77
N GLN A 336 5.59 4.91 19.35
CA GLN A 336 5.09 5.98 20.22
C GLN A 336 3.72 6.45 19.71
N SER A 337 2.81 6.79 20.62
CA SER A 337 1.55 7.43 20.25
C SER A 337 1.79 8.83 19.70
N VAL A 338 0.92 9.26 18.79
CA VAL A 338 0.86 10.63 18.27
C VAL A 338 -0.01 11.46 19.21
N PRO A 339 0.51 12.54 19.82
CA PRO A 339 -0.28 13.35 20.74
C PRO A 339 -1.37 14.18 20.06
N ASN A 340 -2.53 14.33 20.71
CA ASN A 340 -3.69 15.09 20.21
C ASN A 340 -4.17 14.64 18.81
N ALA A 341 -4.22 13.33 18.58
CA ALA A 341 -4.59 12.73 17.31
C ALA A 341 -6.10 12.71 17.08
N TYR A 342 -6.88 12.11 17.99
CA TYR A 342 -8.30 11.83 17.72
C TYR A 342 -9.17 11.84 18.98
N THR A 343 -10.49 11.87 18.80
CA THR A 343 -11.48 11.61 19.85
C THR A 343 -12.78 11.08 19.29
N HIS A 344 -13.42 10.23 20.09
CA HIS A 344 -14.78 9.75 19.90
C HIS A 344 -15.82 10.60 20.66
N ASP A 345 -15.35 11.56 21.47
CA ASP A 345 -16.18 12.49 22.23
C ASP A 345 -16.57 13.71 21.37
N PHE A 346 -17.72 13.63 20.71
CA PHE A 346 -18.29 14.74 19.95
C PHE A 346 -18.73 15.92 20.84
N PRO A 347 -18.91 17.13 20.27
CA PRO A 347 -19.41 18.28 21.00
C PRO A 347 -20.73 18.01 21.75
N ALA A 348 -21.00 18.79 22.78
CA ALA A 348 -22.15 18.54 23.64
C ALA A 348 -23.48 18.54 22.88
N GLY A 349 -24.26 17.47 23.01
CA GLY A 349 -25.59 17.33 22.42
C GLY A 349 -25.62 16.56 21.10
N TRP A 350 -24.46 16.22 20.54
CA TRP A 350 -24.38 15.28 19.42
C TRP A 350 -24.72 13.86 19.87
N SER A 351 -25.18 13.05 18.92
CA SER A 351 -25.34 11.61 19.10
C SER A 351 -24.62 10.86 18.00
N THR A 352 -23.88 9.83 18.36
CA THR A 352 -23.15 8.96 17.43
C THR A 352 -23.63 7.52 17.58
N GLY A 353 -23.35 6.69 16.58
CA GLY A 353 -23.54 5.26 16.70
C GLY A 353 -22.87 4.47 15.60
N ASN A 354 -22.33 3.32 15.97
CA ASN A 354 -21.58 2.43 15.10
C ASN A 354 -22.03 0.97 15.28
N ALA A 355 -23.28 0.74 15.70
CA ALA A 355 -23.77 -0.61 16.03
C ALA A 355 -23.76 -1.61 14.85
N GLY A 356 -23.56 -1.14 13.63
CA GLY A 356 -23.37 -1.99 12.45
C GLY A 356 -21.90 -2.32 12.16
N THR A 357 -20.95 -1.65 12.80
CA THR A 357 -19.50 -1.89 12.66
C THR A 357 -19.10 -3.11 13.49
N PRO A 358 -18.38 -4.09 12.93
CA PRO A 358 -17.77 -5.17 13.70
C PRO A 358 -16.87 -4.63 14.81
N GLY A 359 -16.87 -5.26 15.98
CA GLY A 359 -16.03 -4.81 17.12
C GLY A 359 -16.38 -3.45 17.75
N ALA A 360 -17.35 -2.72 17.19
CA ALA A 360 -17.76 -1.36 17.55
C ALA A 360 -17.49 -0.90 18.99
N GLY A 361 -16.55 0.05 19.14
CA GLY A 361 -16.27 0.77 20.39
C GLY A 361 -15.56 -0.09 21.44
N GLY A 362 -15.02 -1.22 21.03
CA GLY A 362 -14.34 -2.19 21.88
C GLY A 362 -12.83 -1.95 21.96
N GLY A 363 -12.23 -1.31 20.95
CA GLY A 363 -10.76 -1.26 20.80
C GLY A 363 -10.16 -2.66 20.76
N ASP A 364 -10.87 -3.58 20.12
CA ASP A 364 -10.41 -4.94 19.93
C ASP A 364 -9.72 -5.01 18.57
N ASP A 365 -8.38 -5.07 18.60
CA ASP A 365 -7.51 -5.13 17.44
C ASP A 365 -7.84 -6.31 16.47
N ALA A 366 -8.79 -7.19 16.78
CA ALA A 366 -9.34 -8.16 15.84
C ALA A 366 -10.41 -7.59 14.88
N PHE A 367 -10.85 -6.33 15.07
CA PHE A 367 -11.98 -5.74 14.38
C PHE A 367 -11.72 -4.31 13.86
N GLY A 368 -10.46 -3.96 13.63
CA GLY A 368 -10.06 -2.69 13.04
C GLY A 368 -9.28 -1.75 13.96
N VAL A 369 -8.89 -0.62 13.40
CA VAL A 369 -8.17 0.46 14.09
C VAL A 369 -9.12 1.26 14.97
N LEU A 370 -8.85 1.37 16.29
CA LEU A 370 -9.73 2.03 17.27
C LEU A 370 -10.08 3.47 16.88
N GLU A 371 -9.13 4.20 16.29
CA GLU A 371 -9.28 5.56 15.79
C GLU A 371 -10.40 5.68 14.75
N TRP A 372 -10.70 4.62 14.00
CA TRP A 372 -11.55 4.65 12.82
C TRP A 372 -12.78 3.71 12.91
N GLU A 373 -12.99 3.02 14.03
CA GLU A 373 -14.17 2.16 14.31
C GLU A 373 -15.55 2.89 14.31
N GLN A 374 -15.57 4.20 14.05
CA GLN A 374 -16.75 5.03 13.88
C GLN A 374 -16.38 6.41 13.32
N TRP A 375 -17.38 7.29 13.12
CA TRP A 375 -17.11 8.72 12.98
C TRP A 375 -16.23 9.20 14.14
N SER A 376 -15.11 9.80 13.79
CA SER A 376 -14.11 10.33 14.70
C SER A 376 -13.91 11.81 14.45
N ILE A 377 -13.63 12.57 15.51
CA ILE A 377 -13.05 13.90 15.35
C ILE A 377 -11.54 13.75 15.47
N THR A 378 -10.82 14.15 14.44
CA THR A 378 -9.38 13.90 14.32
C THR A 378 -8.65 15.17 13.90
N ASP A 379 -7.40 15.32 14.33
CA ASP A 379 -6.53 16.36 13.79
C ASP A 379 -6.27 16.08 12.31
N LYS A 380 -6.52 17.08 11.46
CA LYS A 380 -6.43 16.95 10.01
C LYS A 380 -5.01 16.59 9.55
N ASP A 381 -3.98 17.11 10.21
CA ASP A 381 -2.60 16.82 9.82
C ASP A 381 -2.26 15.38 10.18
N PHE A 382 -2.67 14.90 11.37
CA PHE A 382 -2.56 13.48 11.74
C PHE A 382 -3.32 12.56 10.78
N TRP A 383 -4.57 12.88 10.42
CA TRP A 383 -5.35 12.10 9.45
C TRP A 383 -4.69 12.04 8.07
N ALA A 384 -4.09 13.15 7.62
CA ALA A 384 -3.36 13.18 6.36
C ALA A 384 -2.03 12.40 6.41
N GLU A 385 -1.44 12.24 7.60
CA GLU A 385 -0.21 11.51 7.82
C GLU A 385 -0.42 9.98 7.84
N VAL A 386 -1.46 9.47 8.50
CA VAL A 386 -1.68 8.01 8.67
C VAL A 386 -1.93 7.30 7.34
N GLY A 387 -2.83 7.84 6.52
CA GLY A 387 -3.27 7.19 5.28
C GLY A 387 -2.62 7.69 4.00
N GLY A 388 -1.65 8.60 4.10
CA GLY A 388 -1.10 9.33 2.96
C GLY A 388 -2.18 9.87 2.01
N SER A 389 -1.95 9.75 0.70
CA SER A 389 -2.98 10.04 -0.31
C SER A 389 -3.45 11.51 -0.36
N SER A 390 -4.48 11.80 -1.15
CA SER A 390 -5.07 13.13 -1.32
C SER A 390 -5.85 13.65 -0.09
N ARG A 391 -5.70 13.05 1.11
CA ARG A 391 -6.35 13.49 2.37
C ARG A 391 -5.94 14.91 2.75
N ASN A 392 -4.68 15.27 2.52
CA ASN A 392 -4.16 16.63 2.69
C ASN A 392 -4.83 17.69 1.78
N GLN A 393 -5.55 17.27 0.74
CA GLN A 393 -6.20 18.17 -0.23
C GLN A 393 -7.56 18.68 0.24
N PHE A 394 -8.02 18.36 1.46
CA PHE A 394 -9.26 18.90 2.04
C PHE A 394 -9.11 20.38 2.43
N ASP A 395 -8.71 21.24 1.50
CA ASP A 395 -8.23 22.62 1.72
C ASP A 395 -9.19 23.54 2.48
N ASN A 396 -10.50 23.29 2.41
CA ASN A 396 -11.49 24.12 3.10
C ASN A 396 -11.55 23.87 4.62
N ALA A 397 -11.05 22.73 5.08
CA ALA A 397 -11.01 22.34 6.50
C ALA A 397 -9.67 22.67 7.17
N SER A 398 -9.67 22.78 8.50
CA SER A 398 -8.45 23.02 9.27
C SER A 398 -8.62 22.55 10.71
N GLY A 399 -7.54 22.13 11.38
CA GLY A 399 -7.61 21.72 12.78
C GLY A 399 -8.32 20.38 12.93
N ALA A 400 -9.37 20.33 13.75
CA ALA A 400 -10.14 19.14 14.02
C ALA A 400 -11.24 18.94 12.95
N VAL A 401 -11.28 17.77 12.34
CA VAL A 401 -12.27 17.40 11.30
C VAL A 401 -13.04 16.15 11.72
N ALA A 402 -14.31 16.04 11.32
CA ALA A 402 -15.05 14.80 11.50
C ALA A 402 -14.82 13.88 10.29
N VAL A 403 -14.42 12.63 10.53
CA VAL A 403 -14.01 11.66 9.51
C VAL A 403 -14.66 10.30 9.78
N ALA A 404 -15.17 9.65 8.74
CA ALA A 404 -15.37 8.21 8.66
C ALA A 404 -14.46 7.68 7.53
N ASP A 405 -13.54 6.78 7.87
CA ASP A 405 -12.47 6.28 6.99
C ASP A 405 -12.49 4.75 7.06
N GLY A 406 -12.92 4.11 5.97
CA GLY A 406 -13.06 2.64 5.92
C GLY A 406 -11.74 1.94 5.65
N ASP A 407 -10.94 2.52 4.75
CA ASP A 407 -9.56 2.18 4.42
C ASP A 407 -8.72 2.07 5.70
N GLU A 408 -8.60 3.16 6.47
CA GLU A 408 -7.80 3.13 7.70
C GLU A 408 -8.41 2.24 8.81
N TRP A 409 -9.72 1.98 8.78
CA TRP A 409 -10.33 1.08 9.75
C TRP A 409 -9.90 -0.37 9.53
N ASP A 410 -9.69 -0.80 8.29
CA ASP A 410 -9.36 -2.19 7.95
C ASP A 410 -7.90 -2.59 8.23
N ASP A 411 -7.00 -1.61 8.37
CA ASP A 411 -5.54 -1.80 8.49
C ASP A 411 -5.09 -2.71 9.66
N ILE A 412 -5.89 -2.88 10.72
CA ILE A 412 -5.64 -3.87 11.78
C ILE A 412 -6.71 -4.95 11.79
N GLY A 413 -6.24 -6.20 11.71
CA GLY A 413 -7.09 -7.37 11.86
C GLY A 413 -7.78 -7.78 10.56
N ASN A 414 -7.75 -6.93 9.53
CA ASN A 414 -8.40 -7.13 8.24
C ASN A 414 -9.86 -7.59 8.44
N PRO A 415 -10.70 -6.78 9.12
CA PRO A 415 -12.09 -7.12 9.36
C PRO A 415 -12.84 -7.45 8.07
N ASP A 416 -12.50 -6.86 6.92
CA ASP A 416 -13.12 -7.18 5.63
C ASP A 416 -12.48 -8.37 4.87
N ALA A 417 -11.64 -9.20 5.51
CA ALA A 417 -11.00 -10.33 4.82
C ALA A 417 -11.97 -11.30 4.11
N ASP A 418 -13.24 -11.33 4.55
CA ASP A 418 -14.31 -12.14 3.96
C ASP A 418 -15.25 -11.36 3.00
N GLY A 419 -15.10 -10.03 2.85
CA GLY A 419 -15.93 -9.18 1.99
C GLY A 419 -17.34 -8.94 2.53
N VAL A 420 -17.52 -8.88 3.85
CA VAL A 420 -18.84 -8.88 4.52
C VAL A 420 -18.97 -7.79 5.58
N ASP A 421 -17.86 -7.29 6.09
CA ASP A 421 -17.80 -6.52 7.32
C ASP A 421 -17.50 -5.06 6.96
N GLU A 422 -18.43 -4.15 7.30
CA GLU A 422 -18.39 -2.75 6.90
C GLU A 422 -18.31 -1.84 8.13
N LEU A 423 -17.50 -0.78 8.06
CA LEU A 423 -17.59 0.40 8.92
C LEU A 423 -18.94 1.07 8.70
N THR A 424 -19.92 0.74 9.54
CA THR A 424 -21.26 1.33 9.52
C THR A 424 -21.43 2.28 10.69
N THR A 425 -21.40 3.58 10.42
CA THR A 425 -21.37 4.61 11.46
C THR A 425 -22.17 5.86 11.11
N PHE A 426 -22.70 6.54 12.14
CA PHE A 426 -23.36 7.84 11.99
C PHE A 426 -22.97 8.82 13.09
N MET A 427 -23.05 10.10 12.74
CA MET A 427 -23.08 11.21 13.68
C MET A 427 -24.28 12.10 13.41
N ARG A 428 -24.90 12.62 14.46
CA ARG A 428 -26.09 13.47 14.37
C ARG A 428 -25.94 14.71 15.24
N SER A 429 -26.19 15.87 14.64
CA SER A 429 -26.11 17.17 15.30
C SER A 429 -27.12 17.30 16.45
N PRO A 430 -26.91 18.24 17.38
CA PRO A 430 -27.95 18.64 18.33
C PRO A 430 -29.19 19.21 17.60
N ALA A 431 -30.31 19.31 18.31
CA ALA A 431 -31.50 20.00 17.83
C ALA A 431 -31.25 21.51 17.71
N ILE A 432 -31.39 22.04 16.49
CA ILE A 432 -31.18 23.45 16.14
C ILE A 432 -32.54 24.15 16.05
N ASP A 433 -32.72 25.25 16.78
CA ASP A 433 -33.97 26.03 16.75
C ASP A 433 -34.14 26.76 15.41
N VAL A 434 -35.23 26.44 14.71
CA VAL A 434 -35.63 27.05 13.44
C VAL A 434 -37.04 27.61 13.50
N SER A 435 -37.61 27.73 14.70
CA SER A 435 -39.01 28.11 14.91
C SER A 435 -39.37 29.52 14.43
N SER A 436 -38.38 30.38 14.18
CA SER A 436 -38.53 31.71 13.60
C SER A 436 -38.41 31.76 12.08
N GLU A 437 -38.09 30.64 11.44
CA GLU A 437 -37.75 30.56 10.03
C GLU A 437 -38.80 29.77 9.25
N ASP A 438 -39.14 30.25 8.06
CA ASP A 438 -39.89 29.44 7.07
C ASP A 438 -38.92 28.72 6.12
N THR A 439 -37.64 29.12 6.09
CA THR A 439 -36.60 28.54 5.23
C THR A 439 -35.24 28.76 5.88
N ILE A 440 -34.39 27.74 5.82
CA ILE A 440 -32.99 27.82 6.24
C ILE A 440 -32.06 27.39 5.11
N THR A 441 -30.78 27.75 5.23
CA THR A 441 -29.69 27.08 4.52
C THR A 441 -28.88 26.23 5.49
N PHE A 442 -28.44 25.07 5.02
CA PHE A 442 -27.44 24.24 5.69
C PHE A 442 -26.24 24.08 4.77
N ASP A 443 -25.06 24.52 5.20
CA ASP A 443 -23.81 24.39 4.45
C ASP A 443 -22.70 23.78 5.30
N PHE A 444 -21.79 23.06 4.64
CA PHE A 444 -20.60 22.46 5.25
C PHE A 444 -19.55 22.17 4.17
N ASP A 445 -18.30 22.07 4.59
CA ASP A 445 -17.19 21.60 3.75
C ASP A 445 -17.08 20.08 3.83
N SER A 446 -16.81 19.44 2.70
CA SER A 446 -16.82 17.99 2.53
C SER A 446 -15.59 17.51 1.76
N SER A 447 -15.09 16.34 2.15
CA SER A 447 -14.09 15.56 1.41
C SER A 447 -14.62 14.14 1.22
N TRP A 448 -14.79 13.72 -0.02
CA TRP A 448 -15.29 12.39 -0.39
C TRP A 448 -14.36 11.76 -1.41
N ARG A 449 -13.89 10.54 -1.13
CA ARG A 449 -13.19 9.71 -2.10
C ARG A 449 -13.87 8.33 -2.15
N PRO A 450 -14.41 7.94 -3.32
CA PRO A 450 -15.10 6.67 -3.50
C PRO A 450 -14.14 5.50 -3.75
N GLU A 451 -14.43 4.33 -3.15
CA GLU A 451 -13.90 3.00 -3.51
C GLU A 451 -15.03 1.95 -3.52
N ASP A 452 -14.77 0.80 -4.14
CA ASP A 452 -15.63 -0.40 -4.20
C ASP A 452 -17.10 -0.25 -3.79
N SER A 453 -17.48 -0.63 -2.57
CA SER A 453 -18.88 -0.72 -2.12
C SER A 453 -19.21 0.25 -0.98
N GLN A 454 -18.73 1.48 -1.13
CA GLN A 454 -18.95 2.59 -0.19
C GLN A 454 -20.26 3.37 -0.41
N ALA A 455 -20.88 3.82 0.68
CA ALA A 455 -22.07 4.66 0.67
C ALA A 455 -22.05 5.75 1.76
N ALA A 456 -22.62 6.91 1.44
CA ALA A 456 -22.80 8.02 2.37
C ALA A 456 -24.20 8.63 2.25
N SER A 457 -24.77 9.13 3.35
CA SER A 457 -26.06 9.80 3.30
C SER A 457 -26.16 10.96 4.30
N LEU A 458 -26.98 11.94 3.95
CA LEU A 458 -27.31 13.07 4.81
C LEU A 458 -28.83 13.18 4.96
N VAL A 459 -29.31 13.15 6.20
CA VAL A 459 -30.73 13.23 6.55
C VAL A 459 -30.98 14.40 7.49
N ALA A 460 -31.94 15.26 7.16
CA ALA A 460 -32.46 16.29 8.05
C ALA A 460 -33.71 15.76 8.79
N TYR A 461 -33.75 15.89 10.11
CA TYR A 461 -34.90 15.54 10.94
C TYR A 461 -35.67 16.78 11.37
N LEU A 462 -36.77 17.08 10.69
CA LEU A 462 -37.64 18.23 10.95
C LEU A 462 -38.69 17.86 12.00
N ASP A 463 -38.52 18.31 13.25
CA ASP A 463 -39.30 17.84 14.41
C ASP A 463 -39.39 16.30 14.48
N GLY A 464 -38.28 15.63 14.19
CA GLY A 464 -38.16 14.17 14.15
C GLY A 464 -38.68 13.50 12.87
N VAL A 465 -39.18 14.26 11.89
CA VAL A 465 -39.56 13.73 10.57
C VAL A 465 -38.34 13.75 9.66
N ALA A 466 -37.88 12.56 9.28
CA ALA A 466 -36.74 12.39 8.38
C ALA A 466 -37.04 12.92 6.96
N GLN A 467 -36.13 13.73 6.45
CA GLN A 467 -36.04 14.20 5.08
C GLN A 467 -34.62 13.94 4.58
N GLU A 468 -34.48 12.97 3.67
CA GLU A 468 -33.20 12.69 3.01
C GLU A 468 -32.81 13.87 2.12
N LEU A 469 -31.61 14.40 2.33
CA LEU A 469 -31.03 15.46 1.52
C LEU A 469 -30.20 14.87 0.37
N PHE A 470 -29.42 13.83 0.64
CA PHE A 470 -28.82 12.98 -0.39
C PHE A 470 -28.53 11.56 0.15
N SER A 471 -28.35 10.66 -0.81
CA SER A 471 -27.68 9.36 -0.69
C SER A 471 -26.63 9.34 -1.79
N TRP A 472 -25.43 8.87 -1.49
CA TRP A 472 -24.31 8.69 -2.41
C TRP A 472 -23.87 7.25 -2.40
N SER A 473 -23.52 6.74 -3.57
CA SER A 473 -22.87 5.45 -3.76
C SER A 473 -21.55 5.64 -4.52
N SER A 474 -20.58 4.78 -4.27
CA SER A 474 -19.35 4.66 -5.07
C SER A 474 -19.53 3.81 -6.33
N ASP A 475 -20.60 3.02 -6.46
CA ASP A 475 -20.89 2.24 -7.67
C ASP A 475 -21.16 3.18 -8.84
N SER A 476 -20.22 3.23 -9.80
CA SER A 476 -20.33 4.07 -11.00
C SER A 476 -21.56 3.79 -11.88
N ALA A 477 -22.22 2.64 -11.70
CA ALA A 477 -23.48 2.29 -12.35
C ALA A 477 -24.73 2.74 -11.57
N ALA A 478 -24.58 3.14 -10.30
CA ALA A 478 -25.68 3.59 -9.47
C ALA A 478 -26.22 4.97 -9.92
N ALA A 479 -27.52 5.18 -9.71
CA ALA A 479 -28.18 6.43 -10.10
C ALA A 479 -27.74 7.61 -9.21
N ASP A 480 -27.29 7.31 -8.00
CA ASP A 480 -26.78 8.19 -6.97
C ASP A 480 -25.25 8.11 -6.83
N TYR A 481 -24.55 7.69 -7.88
CA TYR A 481 -23.09 7.70 -7.93
C TYR A 481 -22.53 9.11 -7.66
N LYS A 482 -21.60 9.22 -6.72
CA LYS A 482 -20.85 10.45 -6.43
C LYS A 482 -19.38 10.26 -6.79
N PRO A 483 -18.85 10.95 -7.83
CA PRO A 483 -17.43 10.93 -8.12
C PRO A 483 -16.62 11.59 -6.99
N SER A 484 -15.32 11.25 -6.96
CA SER A 484 -14.33 11.84 -6.06
C SER A 484 -14.42 13.37 -6.04
N ALA A 485 -14.45 13.93 -4.83
CA ALA A 485 -14.37 15.35 -4.54
C ALA A 485 -13.73 15.52 -3.17
N VAL A 486 -12.40 15.54 -3.14
CA VAL A 486 -11.62 15.62 -1.90
C VAL A 486 -11.65 17.00 -1.23
N ASN A 487 -12.24 18.00 -1.90
CA ASN A 487 -12.53 19.32 -1.34
C ASN A 487 -13.72 19.95 -2.07
N GLU A 488 -14.85 20.07 -1.38
CA GLU A 488 -16.03 20.76 -1.89
C GLU A 488 -16.81 21.44 -0.76
N ASN A 489 -17.70 22.37 -1.12
CA ASN A 489 -18.66 22.96 -0.21
C ASN A 489 -20.07 22.59 -0.68
N LEU A 490 -20.87 22.00 0.21
CA LEU A 490 -22.24 21.61 -0.06
C LEU A 490 -23.20 22.57 0.63
N MET A 491 -24.28 22.94 -0.07
CA MET A 491 -25.32 23.79 0.49
C MET A 491 -26.72 23.32 0.11
N PHE A 492 -27.58 23.23 1.12
CA PHE A 492 -28.97 22.80 1.02
C PHE A 492 -29.91 23.92 1.46
N VAL A 493 -30.98 24.12 0.70
CA VAL A 493 -32.09 25.00 1.09
C VAL A 493 -33.26 24.14 1.57
N ILE A 494 -33.72 24.37 2.80
CA ILE A 494 -34.70 23.51 3.47
C ILE A 494 -35.90 24.34 3.93
N ASP A 495 -37.10 23.91 3.52
CA ASP A 495 -38.37 24.46 4.01
C ASP A 495 -38.62 24.03 5.45
N THR A 496 -38.69 25.00 6.35
CA THR A 496 -38.89 24.82 7.79
C THR A 496 -40.23 25.40 8.24
N THR A 497 -41.15 25.69 7.31
CA THR A 497 -42.46 26.27 7.62
C THR A 497 -43.21 25.45 8.67
N GLY A 498 -43.33 26.02 9.87
CA GLY A 498 -44.03 25.39 10.99
C GLY A 498 -43.26 24.26 11.71
N VAL A 499 -41.95 24.13 11.45
CA VAL A 499 -41.01 23.25 12.14
C VAL A 499 -40.39 24.01 13.32
N LEU A 500 -40.22 23.36 14.48
CA LEU A 500 -39.58 23.97 15.64
C LEU A 500 -38.07 23.76 15.64
N SER A 501 -37.62 22.58 15.23
CA SER A 501 -36.22 22.19 15.28
C SER A 501 -35.80 21.30 14.11
N VAL A 502 -34.52 21.37 13.76
CA VAL A 502 -33.87 20.48 12.79
C VAL A 502 -32.63 19.82 13.41
N GLU A 503 -32.38 18.56 13.08
CA GLU A 503 -31.13 17.84 13.33
C GLU A 503 -30.58 17.30 12.01
N PHE A 504 -29.26 17.18 11.86
CA PHE A 504 -28.62 16.62 10.66
C PHE A 504 -27.86 15.36 11.02
N GLU A 505 -28.15 14.25 10.34
CA GLU A 505 -27.45 12.98 10.48
C GLU A 505 -26.62 12.69 9.24
N PHE A 506 -25.34 12.43 9.48
CA PHE A 506 -24.33 12.00 8.51
C PHE A 506 -24.08 10.51 8.76
N SER A 507 -24.31 9.67 7.76
CA SER A 507 -24.12 8.23 7.86
C SER A 507 -23.18 7.72 6.78
N TYR A 508 -22.29 6.81 7.16
CA TYR A 508 -21.28 6.19 6.31
C TYR A 508 -21.36 4.66 6.44
N ALA A 509 -21.15 3.97 5.32
CA ALA A 509 -20.94 2.53 5.23
C ALA A 509 -19.86 2.25 4.18
N GLY A 510 -18.84 1.48 4.53
CA GLY A 510 -17.78 1.04 3.61
C GLY A 510 -16.88 0.00 4.30
N SER A 511 -16.20 -0.84 3.53
CA SER A 511 -15.22 -1.83 4.00
C SER A 511 -13.82 -1.19 4.02
N ASP A 512 -12.80 -1.86 3.46
CA ASP A 512 -11.53 -1.28 3.00
C ASP A 512 -11.77 -0.32 1.82
N ASP A 513 -12.55 0.74 2.09
CA ASP A 513 -12.94 1.79 1.16
C ASP A 513 -12.53 3.14 1.73
N TRP A 514 -11.91 4.02 0.92
CA TRP A 514 -11.44 5.38 1.27
C TRP A 514 -12.23 6.15 2.37
N TRP A 515 -12.87 7.30 2.09
CA TRP A 515 -13.40 8.14 3.19
C TRP A 515 -14.55 9.08 2.85
N TRP A 516 -15.23 9.51 3.93
CA TRP A 516 -16.00 10.74 3.99
C TRP A 516 -15.61 11.59 5.20
N ALA A 517 -15.19 12.84 4.95
CA ALA A 517 -14.89 13.82 5.99
C ALA A 517 -15.72 15.10 5.81
N VAL A 518 -16.03 15.78 6.92
CA VAL A 518 -16.76 17.05 6.93
C VAL A 518 -16.21 18.03 7.96
N ASP A 519 -16.39 19.32 7.68
CA ASP A 519 -15.99 20.43 8.56
C ASP A 519 -16.88 21.67 8.30
N ASN A 520 -16.77 22.71 9.14
CA ASN A 520 -17.40 24.03 8.99
C ASN A 520 -18.93 23.99 8.78
N LEU A 521 -19.64 23.18 9.58
CA LEU A 521 -21.09 23.04 9.48
C LEU A 521 -21.79 24.34 9.91
N GLN A 522 -22.82 24.74 9.16
CA GLN A 522 -23.49 26.00 9.41
C GLN A 522 -24.96 25.99 8.99
N VAL A 523 -25.81 26.52 9.88
CA VAL A 523 -27.23 26.78 9.60
C VAL A 523 -27.47 28.28 9.61
N ARG A 524 -28.14 28.81 8.57
CA ARG A 524 -28.47 30.24 8.45
C ARG A 524 -29.95 30.49 8.13
N SER A 525 -30.43 31.66 8.53
CA SER A 525 -31.80 32.13 8.25
C SER A 525 -32.01 32.49 6.77
N GLY A 526 -33.12 32.06 6.16
CA GLY A 526 -33.58 32.52 4.85
C GLY A 526 -32.95 31.80 3.64
N ALA A 527 -33.25 32.29 2.43
CA ALA A 527 -32.74 31.75 1.16
C ALA A 527 -31.52 32.52 0.63
N ILE A 528 -30.62 31.83 -0.09
CA ILE A 528 -29.34 32.35 -0.58
C ILE A 528 -29.55 33.39 -1.72
N PRO A 529 -28.74 34.46 -1.80
CA PRO A 529 -28.55 35.27 -3.01
C PRO A 529 -27.90 34.45 -4.14
N GLU A 530 -28.17 34.78 -5.40
CA GLU A 530 -27.66 34.10 -6.62
C GLU A 530 -26.15 33.75 -6.55
N PRO A 531 -25.72 32.53 -6.97
CA PRO A 531 -24.39 32.02 -6.68
C PRO A 531 -23.26 32.78 -7.39
N SER A 532 -22.18 33.08 -6.65
CA SER A 532 -20.85 33.30 -7.23
C SER A 532 -20.24 31.96 -7.63
N ALA A 533 -19.49 31.94 -8.74
CA ALA A 533 -18.91 30.75 -9.34
C ALA A 533 -18.09 29.92 -8.32
N GLY A 534 -18.65 28.80 -7.85
CA GLY A 534 -17.99 27.89 -6.91
C GLY A 534 -18.94 27.06 -6.04
N LEU A 535 -20.21 27.44 -5.89
CA LEU A 535 -21.16 26.79 -4.98
C LEU A 535 -22.11 25.81 -5.70
N LEU A 536 -22.19 24.56 -5.23
CA LEU A 536 -23.22 23.59 -5.66
C LEU A 536 -24.46 23.73 -4.76
N VAL A 537 -25.57 24.22 -5.33
CA VAL A 537 -26.83 24.41 -4.59
C VAL A 537 -27.78 23.25 -4.87
N LEU A 538 -28.18 22.54 -3.82
CA LEU A 538 -29.16 21.44 -3.85
C LEU A 538 -30.47 21.88 -3.18
N ALA A 539 -31.57 21.89 -3.93
CA ALA A 539 -32.87 22.33 -3.43
C ALA A 539 -33.77 21.14 -3.05
N ALA A 540 -34.21 21.07 -1.80
CA ALA A 540 -35.17 20.08 -1.32
C ALA A 540 -36.57 20.72 -1.20
N ILE A 541 -37.41 20.61 -2.25
CA ILE A 541 -38.77 21.18 -2.25
C ILE A 541 -39.81 20.11 -1.93
N ASN A 542 -40.54 20.29 -0.82
CA ASN A 542 -41.66 19.43 -0.43
C ASN A 542 -42.93 19.73 -1.27
N GLY A 543 -43.38 18.75 -2.05
CA GLY A 543 -44.61 18.86 -2.84
C GLY A 543 -45.84 18.31 -2.11
N LEU A 544 -46.60 19.15 -1.39
CA LEU A 544 -47.90 18.77 -0.79
C LEU A 544 -49.05 19.76 -1.10
N GLY A 545 -49.72 19.50 -2.23
CA GLY A 545 -51.19 19.52 -2.46
C GLY A 545 -52.07 20.73 -2.09
N LEU A 546 -52.51 21.50 -3.09
CA LEU A 546 -53.73 22.34 -3.01
C LEU A 546 -54.99 21.57 -3.45
N VAL A 547 -55.72 21.01 -2.48
CA VAL A 547 -57.09 20.48 -2.67
C VAL A 547 -58.08 21.64 -2.72
N SER A 548 -58.64 21.92 -3.90
CA SER A 548 -59.71 22.91 -4.06
C SER A 548 -61.03 22.43 -3.41
N ARG A 549 -61.47 23.12 -2.37
CA ARG A 549 -62.83 23.02 -1.82
C ARG A 549 -63.81 23.76 -2.72
N ARG A 550 -64.65 23.02 -3.46
CA ARG A 550 -65.90 23.58 -4.04
C ARG A 550 -66.91 23.88 -2.93
N LYS A 551 -67.42 25.10 -2.88
CA LYS A 551 -68.73 25.42 -2.28
C LYS A 551 -69.58 26.20 -3.28
N ARG A 552 -70.73 25.57 -3.58
CA ARG A 552 -71.93 25.99 -4.32
C ARG A 552 -71.80 26.21 -5.83
#